data_AF-A0A7L6B810-F1
#
_entry.id   AF-A0A7L6B810-F1
#
_cell.length_a   1.000
_cell.length_b   1.000
_cell.length_c   1.000
_cell.angle_alpha   90.00
_cell.angle_beta   90.00
_cell.angle_gamma   90.00
#
_symmetry.space_group_name_H-M   'P 1'
#
loop_
_entity.id
_entity.type
_entity.pdbx_description
1 polymer ?
#
loop_
_entity_poly.entity_id
_entity_poly.type
_entity_poly.pdbx_seq_one_letter_code
_entity_poly.pdbx_strand_id
1 'polypeptide(L)'
;MAYAAPIFAFEVRSVIQLILLVFALVIQGVALVHAITQRGDGFAAIGTLPKGGWVAILAVCMLLTLLGFGPISLFGLVGIAAGLIYLLDVRPGLRDLHDGRGSW
;
A
#
# COMPACT_ATOMS: atom_id res chain seq x y z
N MET A 1 2.94 4.43 -38.48
CA MET A 1 3.92 5.48 -38.12
C MET A 1 4.92 4.85 -37.16
N ALA A 2 6.16 4.62 -37.60
CA ALA A 2 7.20 4.08 -36.74
C ALA A 2 7.69 5.20 -35.82
N TYR A 3 7.35 5.14 -34.54
CA TYR A 3 7.96 6.01 -33.54
C TYR A 3 9.43 5.58 -33.43
N ALA A 4 10.34 6.39 -33.99
CA ALA A 4 11.77 6.27 -33.71
C ALA A 4 12.00 6.78 -32.28
N ALA A 5 11.55 6.01 -31.29
CA ALA A 5 11.89 6.28 -29.91
C ALA A 5 13.43 6.15 -29.80
N PRO A 6 14.12 7.15 -29.25
CA PRO A 6 15.56 7.04 -29.05
C PRO A 6 15.83 5.88 -28.08
N ILE A 7 16.92 5.14 -28.32
CA ILE A 7 17.18 3.87 -27.61
C ILE A 7 17.12 4.03 -26.08
N PHE A 8 17.64 5.15 -25.55
CA PHE A 8 17.65 5.48 -24.12
C PHE A 8 16.27 5.56 -23.46
N ALA A 9 15.19 5.72 -24.24
CA ALA A 9 13.84 5.84 -23.71
C ALA A 9 13.39 4.55 -22.99
N PHE A 10 13.90 3.40 -23.42
CA PHE A 10 13.61 2.12 -22.77
C PHE A 10 14.28 2.03 -21.40
N GLU A 11 15.54 2.43 -21.28
CA GLU A 11 16.28 2.47 -20.01
C GLU A 11 15.62 3.42 -19.02
N VAL A 12 15.25 4.63 -19.46
CA VAL A 12 14.54 5.61 -18.63
C VAL A 12 13.22 5.03 -18.13
N ARG A 13 12.42 4.42 -19.02
CA ARG A 13 11.17 3.75 -18.65
C ARG A 13 11.41 2.65 -17.62
N SER A 14 12.43 1.80 -17.82
CA SER A 14 12.77 0.71 -16.91
C SER A 14 13.18 1.21 -15.53
N VAL A 15 13.99 2.27 -15.43
CA VAL A 15 14.37 2.88 -14.16
C VAL A 15 13.16 3.48 -13.44
N ILE A 16 12.30 4.20 -14.16
CA ILE A 16 11.06 4.75 -13.59
C ILE A 16 10.16 3.62 -13.07
N GLN A 17 9.98 2.56 -13.85
CA GLN A 17 9.19 1.40 -13.41
C GLN A 17 9.79 0.72 -12.18
N LEU A 18 11.12 0.60 -12.10
CA LEU A 18 11.80 0.05 -10.93
C LEU A 18 11.55 0.89 -9.68
N ILE A 19 11.72 2.22 -9.78
CA ILE A 19 11.50 3.15 -8.67
C ILE A 19 10.05 3.05 -8.18
N LEU A 20 9.08 3.08 -9.09
CA LEU A 20 7.66 2.97 -8.76
C LEU A 20 7.32 1.61 -8.14
N LEU A 21 7.93 0.52 -8.61
CA LEU A 21 7.74 -0.81 -8.05
C LEU A 21 8.23 -0.88 -6.61
N VAL A 22 9.46 -0.43 -6.36
CA VAL A 22 10.04 -0.40 -5.01
C VAL A 22 9.19 0.48 -4.09
N PHE A 23 8.80 1.67 -4.54
CA PHE A 23 7.94 2.56 -3.78
C PHE A 23 6.60 1.90 -3.41
N ALA A 24 5.93 1.28 -4.38
CA ALA A 24 4.67 0.58 -4.16
C ALA A 24 4.80 -0.57 -3.16
N LEU A 25 5.87 -1.36 -3.26
CA LEU A 25 6.14 -2.48 -2.36
C LEU A 25 6.48 -2.02 -0.94
N VAL A 26 7.23 -0.93 -0.79
CA VAL A 26 7.54 -0.34 0.53
C VAL A 26 6.27 0.10 1.24
N ILE A 27 5.39 0.84 0.56
CA ILE A 27 4.13 1.31 1.17
C ILE A 27 3.27 0.12 1.60
N GLN A 28 3.04 -0.83 0.69
CA GLN A 28 2.20 -2.00 0.96
C GLN A 28 2.81 -2.88 2.05
N GLY A 29 4.11 -3.12 2.01
CA GLY A 29 4.83 -3.93 2.98
C GLY A 29 4.80 -3.33 4.38
N VAL A 30 5.08 -2.02 4.51
CA VAL A 30 5.02 -1.32 5.81
C VAL A 30 3.60 -1.33 6.37
N ALA A 31 2.60 -1.06 5.53
CA ALA A 31 1.20 -1.12 5.93
C ALA A 31 0.81 -2.53 6.40
N LEU A 32 1.19 -3.57 5.65
CA LEU A 32 0.86 -4.96 5.97
C LEU A 32 1.53 -5.43 7.26
N VAL A 33 2.83 -5.16 7.44
CA VAL A 33 3.56 -5.48 8.66
C VAL A 33 2.90 -4.80 9.85
N HIS A 34 2.58 -3.51 9.73
CA HIS A 34 1.87 -2.79 10.78
C HIS A 34 0.51 -3.44 11.08
N ALA A 35 -0.32 -3.71 10.06
CA ALA A 35 -1.63 -4.33 10.22
C ALA A 35 -1.58 -5.69 10.93
N ILE A 36 -0.59 -6.52 10.62
CA ILE A 36 -0.41 -7.84 11.25
C ILE A 36 0.01 -7.70 12.71
N THR A 37 0.89 -6.75 13.03
CA THR A 37 1.39 -6.51 14.40
C THR A 37 0.37 -5.86 15.34
N GLN A 38 -0.62 -5.13 14.82
CA GLN A 38 -1.62 -4.44 15.65
C GLN A 38 -2.67 -5.40 16.25
N ARG A 39 -3.16 -5.06 17.45
CA ARG A 39 -4.22 -5.84 18.13
C ARG A 39 -5.56 -5.69 17.40
N GLY A 40 -6.29 -6.80 17.25
CA GLY A 40 -7.56 -6.82 16.50
C GLY A 40 -8.66 -5.94 17.13
N ASP A 41 -8.71 -5.89 18.47
CA ASP A 41 -9.73 -5.15 19.21
C ASP A 41 -9.71 -3.63 18.90
N GLY A 42 -8.54 -3.08 18.58
CA GLY A 42 -8.39 -1.67 18.25
C GLY A 42 -9.09 -1.28 16.95
N PHE A 43 -9.18 -2.19 15.98
CA PHE A 43 -9.86 -1.93 14.70
C PHE A 43 -11.38 -1.80 14.88
N ALA A 44 -11.95 -2.60 15.79
CA ALA A 44 -13.38 -2.50 16.13
C ALA A 44 -13.67 -1.20 16.90
N ALA A 45 -12.76 -0.79 17.81
CA ALA A 45 -12.93 0.43 18.59
C ALA A 45 -12.90 1.72 17.75
N ILE A 46 -12.10 1.79 16.68
CA ILE A 46 -12.07 2.95 15.77
C ILE A 46 -13.14 2.90 14.67
N GLY A 47 -13.97 1.85 14.62
CA GLY A 47 -15.07 1.74 13.65
C GLY A 47 -14.65 1.53 12.19
N THR A 48 -13.42 1.06 11.94
CA THR A 48 -12.94 0.76 10.58
C THR A 48 -13.20 -0.71 10.20
N LEU A 49 -12.79 -1.10 8.99
CA LEU A 49 -12.83 -2.49 8.52
C LEU A 49 -12.09 -3.42 9.52
N PRO A 50 -12.59 -4.64 9.80
CA PRO A 50 -11.93 -5.55 10.72
C PRO A 50 -10.49 -5.87 10.28
N LYS A 51 -9.63 -6.19 11.26
CA LYS A 51 -8.21 -6.53 11.03
C LYS A 51 -8.00 -7.50 9.86
N GLY A 52 -8.82 -8.56 9.80
CA GLY A 52 -8.75 -9.55 8.73
C GLY A 52 -8.98 -8.97 7.34
N GLY A 53 -9.90 -8.01 7.20
CA GLY A 53 -10.18 -7.33 5.94
C GLY A 53 -8.99 -6.48 5.47
N TRP A 54 -8.40 -5.69 6.37
CA TRP A 54 -7.21 -4.89 6.05
C TRP A 54 -6.01 -5.75 5.66
N VAL A 55 -5.73 -6.80 6.43
CA VAL A 55 -4.62 -7.72 6.13
C VAL A 55 -4.86 -8.43 4.79
N ALA A 56 -6.08 -8.89 4.51
CA ALA A 56 -6.40 -9.55 3.25
C ALA A 56 -6.21 -8.61 2.05
N ILE A 57 -6.72 -7.38 2.12
CA ILE A 57 -6.58 -6.39 1.03
C ILE A 57 -5.10 -6.08 0.78
N LEU A 58 -4.34 -5.75 1.82
CA LEU A 58 -2.93 -5.39 1.71
C LEU A 58 -2.08 -6.56 1.20
N ALA A 59 -2.32 -7.78 1.71
CA ALA A 59 -1.61 -8.98 1.27
C ALA A 59 -1.91 -9.32 -0.19
N VAL A 60 -3.18 -9.29 -0.61
CA VAL A 60 -3.57 -9.57 -1.99
C VAL A 60 -2.98 -8.52 -2.93
N CYS A 61 -3.08 -7.22 -2.59
CA CYS A 61 -2.51 -6.17 -3.43
C CYS A 61 -0.98 -6.28 -3.55
N MET A 62 -0.29 -6.61 -2.44
CA MET A 62 1.16 -6.78 -2.44
C MET A 62 1.57 -7.98 -3.30
N LEU A 63 0.86 -9.10 -3.18
CA LEU A 63 1.08 -10.28 -4.01
C LEU A 63 0.85 -9.98 -5.50
N LEU A 64 -0.24 -9.29 -5.85
CA LEU A 64 -0.49 -8.89 -7.24
C LEU A 64 0.58 -7.91 -7.76
N THR A 65 1.07 -7.02 -6.92
CA THR A 65 2.20 -6.13 -7.29
C THR A 65 3.47 -6.95 -7.58
N LEU A 66 3.76 -7.98 -6.77
CA LEU A 66 4.91 -8.88 -6.95
C LEU A 66 4.79 -9.82 -8.15
N LEU A 67 3.56 -10.27 -8.49
CA LEU A 67 3.29 -11.16 -9.63
C LEU A 67 3.45 -10.49 -11.00
N GLY A 68 3.96 -9.26 -11.05
CA GLY A 68 4.39 -8.65 -12.31
C GLY A 68 3.32 -7.85 -13.04
N PHE A 69 2.18 -7.55 -12.40
CA PHE A 69 1.23 -6.58 -12.96
C PHE A 69 1.84 -5.16 -13.03
N GLY A 70 2.95 -4.91 -12.33
CA GLY A 70 3.68 -3.66 -12.38
C GLY A 70 3.00 -2.54 -11.59
N PRO A 71 3.75 -1.51 -11.17
CA PRO A 71 3.26 -0.50 -10.22
C PRO A 71 2.15 0.39 -10.76
N ILE A 72 2.04 0.53 -12.10
CA ILE A 72 1.04 1.36 -12.77
C ILE A 72 -0.19 0.52 -13.19
N SER A 73 -0.21 -0.79 -12.94
CA SER A 73 -1.44 -1.57 -13.14
C SER A 73 -2.52 -1.13 -12.18
N LEU A 74 -3.77 -1.45 -12.53
CA LEU A 74 -4.92 -1.26 -11.64
C LEU A 74 -4.65 -1.82 -10.24
N PHE A 75 -4.06 -3.02 -10.14
CA PHE A 75 -3.77 -3.66 -8.86
C PHE A 75 -2.65 -2.98 -8.09
N GLY A 76 -1.59 -2.53 -8.77
CA GLY A 76 -0.51 -1.75 -8.15
C GLY A 76 -1.02 -0.42 -7.60
N LEU A 77 -1.85 0.28 -8.37
CA LEU A 77 -2.46 1.55 -7.98
C LEU A 77 -3.42 1.39 -6.80
N VAL A 78 -4.29 0.37 -6.85
CA VAL A 78 -5.19 0.03 -5.74
C VAL A 78 -4.39 -0.37 -4.49
N GLY A 79 -3.29 -1.11 -4.65
CA GLY A 79 -2.40 -1.47 -3.55
C GLY A 79 -1.73 -0.26 -2.90
N ILE A 80 -1.22 0.67 -3.69
CA ILE A 80 -0.66 1.94 -3.18
C ILE A 80 -1.75 2.73 -2.45
N ALA A 81 -2.93 2.87 -3.05
CA ALA A 81 -4.05 3.59 -2.44
C ALA A 81 -4.46 2.96 -1.10
N ALA A 82 -4.65 1.64 -1.06
CA ALA A 82 -5.01 0.91 0.15
C ALA A 82 -3.92 1.03 1.23
N GLY A 83 -2.64 0.93 0.86
CA GLY A 83 -1.52 1.12 1.79
C GLY A 83 -1.43 2.54 2.33
N LEU A 84 -1.65 3.56 1.49
CA LEU A 84 -1.68 4.96 1.91
C LEU A 84 -2.86 5.24 2.84
N ILE A 85 -4.07 4.77 2.50
CA ILE A 85 -5.25 4.89 3.36
C ILE A 85 -4.96 4.24 4.72
N TYR A 86 -4.42 3.02 4.74
CA TYR A 86 -4.08 2.37 6.00
C TYR A 86 -3.07 3.17 6.84
N LEU A 87 -2.00 3.66 6.21
CA LEU A 87 -0.93 4.36 6.92
C LEU A 87 -1.32 5.76 7.41
N LEU A 88 -2.23 6.43 6.70
CA LEU A 88 -2.60 7.82 6.98
C LEU A 88 -3.91 7.96 7.74
N ASP A 89 -4.81 6.97 7.67
CA ASP A 89 -6.12 7.00 8.35
C ASP A 89 -6.15 6.01 9.52
N VAL A 90 -5.97 4.72 9.23
CA VAL A 90 -6.11 3.66 10.24
C VAL A 90 -4.99 3.68 11.28
N ARG A 91 -3.74 3.89 10.84
CA ARG A 91 -2.58 3.88 11.75
C ARG A 91 -2.64 5.02 12.78
N PRO A 92 -2.93 6.29 12.41
CA PRO A 92 -3.16 7.34 13.39
C PRO A 92 -4.32 7.02 14.33
N GLY A 93 -5.47 6.55 13.82
CA GLY A 93 -6.61 6.19 14.69
C GLY A 93 -6.27 5.09 15.71
N LEU A 94 -5.52 4.06 15.32
CA LEU A 94 -5.04 3.01 16.24
C LEU A 94 -4.03 3.54 17.27
N ARG A 95 -3.27 4.58 16.92
CA ARG A 95 -2.33 5.24 17.81
C ARG A 95 -3.07 6.11 18.82
N ASP A 96 -4.04 6.92 18.38
CA ASP A 96 -4.81 7.79 19.25
C ASP A 96 -5.59 7.01 20.31
N LEU A 97 -6.10 5.83 19.93
CA LEU A 97 -6.72 4.88 20.85
C LEU A 97 -5.75 4.38 21.93
N HIS A 98 -4.49 4.09 21.58
CA HIS A 98 -3.47 3.67 22.54
C HIS A 98 -2.99 4.83 23.44
N ASP A 99 -2.85 6.02 22.87
CA ASP A 99 -2.34 7.20 23.57
C ASP A 99 -3.40 7.83 24.51
N GLY A 100 -4.66 7.34 24.47
CA GLY A 100 -5.76 7.84 25.32
C GLY A 100 -6.18 9.27 25.01
N ARG A 101 -5.66 9.85 23.92
CA ARG A 101 -6.02 11.17 23.43
C ARG A 101 -7.11 10.99 22.40
N GLY A 102 -8.37 11.03 22.85
CA GLY A 102 -9.50 11.20 21.94
C GLY A 102 -9.34 12.54 21.23
N SER A 103 -8.82 12.53 19.99
CA SER A 103 -9.01 13.66 19.10
C SER A 103 -10.43 13.59 18.57
N TRP A 104 -11.32 14.28 19.26
CA TRP A 104 -12.61 14.83 18.83
C TRP A 104 -13.26 14.22 17.59
#